data_AF-A0A496QWY5-F1
#
_entry.id   AF-A0A496QWY5-F1
#
_cell.length_a   1.000
_cell.length_b   1.000
_cell.length_c   1.000
_cell.angle_alpha   90.00
_cell.angle_beta   90.00
_cell.angle_gamma   90.00
#
_symmetry.space_group_name_H-M   'P 1'
#
loop_
_entity.id
_entity.type
_entity.pdbx_description
1 polymer ?
#
loop_
_entity_poly.entity_id
_entity_poly.type
_entity_poly.pdbx_seq_one_letter_code
_entity_poly.pdbx_strand_id
1 'polypeptide(L)'
;MDEQDKSKLQSFISDLEGLKSRNPEESKFKDWKEKVEKKLEEVFGKNSEQLGRFKRIKFFDFSSRNRAKEAPLSEDEIKRYVQALDEAKRLLYNFL
;
A
#
# COMPACT_ATOMS: atom_id res chain seq x y z
N MET A 1 -17.40 -10.91 -3.40
CA MET A 1 -16.53 -10.66 -2.24
C MET A 1 -17.26 -11.16 -1.01
N ASP A 2 -16.70 -12.16 -0.36
CA ASP A 2 -17.29 -12.76 0.84
C ASP A 2 -16.84 -12.04 2.13
N GLU A 3 -17.32 -12.51 3.30
CA GLU A 3 -16.95 -11.95 4.59
C GLU A 3 -15.46 -12.14 4.93
N GLN A 4 -14.84 -13.22 4.43
CA GLN A 4 -13.41 -13.48 4.65
C GLN A 4 -12.55 -12.48 3.88
N ASP A 5 -12.93 -12.18 2.64
CA ASP A 5 -12.30 -11.17 1.80
C ASP A 5 -12.40 -9.78 2.44
N LYS A 6 -13.59 -9.40 2.92
CA LYS A 6 -13.83 -8.12 3.63
C LYS A 6 -12.95 -8.01 4.87
N SER A 7 -12.91 -9.06 5.69
CA SER A 7 -12.05 -9.13 6.88
C SER A 7 -10.57 -8.98 6.50
N LYS A 8 -10.14 -9.62 5.40
CA LYS A 8 -8.75 -9.51 4.95
C LYS A 8 -8.39 -8.11 4.45
N LEU A 9 -9.28 -7.47 3.71
CA LEU A 9 -9.10 -6.07 3.28
C LEU A 9 -9.06 -5.10 4.49
N GLN A 10 -9.90 -5.32 5.51
CA GLN A 10 -9.84 -4.57 6.77
C GLN A 10 -8.51 -4.77 7.52
N SER A 11 -7.96 -5.99 7.51
CA SER A 11 -6.63 -6.27 8.06
C SER A 11 -5.56 -5.45 7.34
N PHE A 12 -5.55 -5.42 6.00
CA PHE A 12 -4.57 -4.63 5.25
C PHE A 12 -4.69 -3.12 5.49
N ILE A 13 -5.90 -2.62 5.71
CA ILE A 13 -6.16 -1.23 6.11
C ILE A 13 -5.56 -0.94 7.49
N SER A 14 -5.63 -1.90 8.41
CA SER A 14 -5.07 -1.76 9.76
C SER A 14 -3.53 -1.79 9.73
N ASP A 15 -2.94 -2.62 8.87
CA ASP A 15 -1.48 -2.72 8.68
C ASP A 15 -0.85 -1.40 8.20
N LEU A 16 -1.63 -0.55 7.50
CA LEU A 16 -1.15 0.76 7.02
C LEU A 16 -0.69 1.66 8.16
N GLU A 17 -1.30 1.58 9.35
CA GLU A 17 -0.87 2.37 10.51
C GLU A 17 0.52 1.93 11.01
N GLY A 18 0.85 0.65 10.90
CA GLY A 18 2.20 0.13 11.18
C GLY A 18 3.23 0.55 10.13
N LEU A 19 2.79 0.74 8.88
CA LEU A 19 3.63 1.21 7.79
C LEU A 19 3.94 2.71 7.86
N LYS A 20 3.09 3.53 8.47
CA LYS A 20 3.29 4.99 8.73
C LYS A 20 4.34 5.28 9.82
N SER A 21 5.30 4.38 10.01
CA SER A 21 6.39 4.55 10.98
C SER A 21 7.27 5.77 10.65
N ARG A 22 7.96 6.30 11.66
CA ARG A 22 8.97 7.36 11.51
C ARG A 22 10.14 6.94 10.59
N ASN A 23 10.39 5.65 10.45
CA ASN A 23 11.37 5.11 9.52
C ASN A 23 10.71 4.04 8.65
N PRO A 24 10.10 4.41 7.52
CA PRO A 24 9.47 3.46 6.61
C PRO A 24 10.47 2.49 5.99
N GLU A 25 10.17 1.19 6.05
CA GLU A 25 11.00 0.14 5.47
C GLU A 25 10.47 -0.27 4.09
N GLU A 26 11.31 -0.17 3.07
CA GLU A 26 10.98 -0.54 1.69
C GLU A 26 10.47 -1.99 1.58
N SER A 27 11.14 -2.92 2.29
CA SER A 27 10.80 -4.34 2.30
C SER A 27 9.39 -4.59 2.82
N LYS A 28 9.03 -3.99 3.97
CA LYS A 28 7.70 -4.09 4.57
C LYS A 28 6.63 -3.49 3.68
N PHE A 29 6.91 -2.33 3.08
CA PHE A 29 5.98 -1.69 2.15
C PHE A 29 5.73 -2.55 0.90
N LYS A 30 6.79 -3.09 0.29
CA LYS A 30 6.68 -3.95 -0.89
C LYS A 30 5.91 -5.24 -0.60
N ASP A 31 6.20 -5.88 0.52
CA ASP A 31 5.50 -7.09 0.96
C ASP A 31 4.00 -6.83 1.19
N TRP A 32 3.66 -5.74 1.89
CA TRP A 32 2.26 -5.33 2.06
C TRP A 32 1.58 -5.06 0.70
N LYS A 33 2.23 -4.29 -0.18
CA LYS A 33 1.67 -3.95 -1.49
C LYS A 33 1.41 -5.20 -2.32
N GLU A 34 2.35 -6.14 -2.37
CA GLU A 34 2.20 -7.40 -3.12
C GLU A 34 1.05 -8.24 -2.56
N LYS A 35 0.91 -8.33 -1.23
CA LYS A 35 -0.19 -9.05 -0.58
C LYS A 35 -1.56 -8.44 -0.93
N VAL A 36 -1.66 -7.11 -0.94
CA VAL A 36 -2.90 -6.43 -1.34
C VAL A 36 -3.19 -6.66 -2.82
N GLU A 37 -2.21 -6.53 -3.70
CA GLU A 37 -2.40 -6.77 -5.14
C GLU A 37 -2.87 -8.20 -5.42
N LYS A 38 -2.23 -9.20 -4.80
CA LYS A 38 -2.64 -10.61 -4.91
C LYS A 38 -4.07 -10.80 -4.42
N LYS A 39 -4.43 -10.22 -3.27
CA LYS A 39 -5.79 -10.36 -2.75
C LYS A 39 -6.83 -9.67 -3.63
N LEU A 40 -6.54 -8.48 -4.14
CA LEU A 40 -7.45 -7.79 -5.07
C LEU A 40 -7.59 -8.57 -6.38
N GLU A 41 -6.51 -9.20 -6.87
CA GLU A 41 -6.55 -10.09 -8.03
C GLU A 41 -7.40 -11.34 -7.78
N GLU A 42 -7.31 -11.96 -6.59
CA GLU A 42 -8.14 -13.10 -6.20
C GLU A 42 -9.63 -12.72 -6.09
N VAL A 43 -9.94 -11.58 -5.46
CA VAL A 43 -11.32 -11.16 -5.14
C VAL A 43 -12.06 -10.61 -6.35
N PHE A 44 -11.39 -9.77 -7.14
CA PHE A 44 -12.03 -9.03 -8.24
C PHE A 44 -11.59 -9.54 -9.62
N GLY A 45 -10.48 -10.29 -9.70
CA GLY A 45 -9.89 -10.76 -10.95
C GLY A 45 -8.73 -9.90 -11.45
N LYS A 46 -7.85 -10.51 -12.25
CA LYS A 46 -6.61 -9.91 -12.79
C LYS A 46 -6.81 -8.65 -13.65
N ASN A 47 -7.94 -8.55 -14.33
CA ASN A 47 -8.27 -7.42 -15.20
C ASN A 47 -9.34 -6.50 -14.59
N SER A 48 -9.56 -6.60 -13.28
CA SER A 48 -10.56 -5.80 -12.59
C SER A 48 -10.17 -4.32 -12.53
N GLU A 49 -11.18 -3.46 -12.56
CA GLU A 49 -10.98 -2.03 -12.38
C GLU A 49 -10.43 -1.72 -10.98
N GLN A 50 -10.82 -2.50 -9.96
CA GLN A 50 -10.36 -2.36 -8.57
C GLN A 50 -8.85 -2.54 -8.46
N LEU A 51 -8.32 -3.64 -9.03
CA LEU A 51 -6.88 -3.88 -9.07
C LEU A 51 -6.16 -2.80 -9.90
N GLY A 52 -6.76 -2.39 -11.03
CA GLY A 52 -6.24 -1.30 -11.85
C GLY A 52 -6.15 0.04 -11.12
N ARG A 53 -7.19 0.41 -10.36
CA ARG A 53 -7.22 1.62 -9.52
C ARG A 53 -6.14 1.56 -8.44
N PHE A 54 -5.96 0.42 -7.79
CA PHE A 54 -4.91 0.25 -6.78
C PHE A 54 -3.51 0.39 -7.38
N LYS A 55 -3.26 -0.24 -8.53
CA LYS A 55 -1.97 -0.16 -9.24
C LYS A 55 -1.64 1.25 -9.76
N ARG A 56 -2.65 2.12 -9.95
CA ARG A 56 -2.47 3.52 -10.37
C ARG A 56 -2.07 4.47 -9.25
N ILE A 57 -2.20 4.05 -7.98
CA ILE A 57 -1.75 4.87 -6.84
C ILE A 57 -0.25 5.13 -7.00
N LYS A 58 0.15 6.40 -6.89
CA LYS A 58 1.54 6.82 -6.98
C LYS A 58 2.27 6.54 -5.66
N PHE A 59 2.55 5.26 -5.44
CA PHE A 59 3.35 4.83 -4.30
C PHE A 59 4.75 5.42 -4.33
N PHE A 60 5.33 5.58 -3.13
CA PHE A 60 6.70 6.07 -2.99
C PHE A 60 7.69 5.10 -3.64
N ASP A 61 8.59 5.63 -4.47
CA ASP A 61 9.63 4.86 -5.13
C ASP A 61 10.96 4.97 -4.37
N PHE A 62 11.25 3.94 -3.58
CA PHE A 62 12.51 3.80 -2.85
C PHE A 62 13.74 3.63 -3.76
N SER A 63 13.55 3.24 -5.03
CA SER A 63 14.64 3.03 -6.00
C SER A 63 15.18 4.32 -6.58
N SER A 64 14.36 5.39 -6.60
CA SER A 64 14.73 6.72 -7.07
C SER A 64 15.69 7.47 -6.13
N ARG A 65 16.02 6.87 -4.99
CA ARG A 65 16.91 7.47 -4.00
C ARG A 65 18.35 7.39 -4.49
N ASN A 66 18.94 8.55 -4.81
CA ASN A 66 20.40 8.70 -4.99
C ASN A 66 21.20 8.58 -3.66
N ARG A 67 20.60 8.04 -2.60
CA ARG A 67 21.17 7.93 -1.25
C ARG A 67 21.19 6.47 -0.82
N ALA A 68 22.01 6.12 0.18
CA ALA A 68 22.03 4.78 0.74
C ALA A 68 20.62 4.31 1.11
N LYS A 69 20.25 3.09 0.71
CA LYS A 69 18.90 2.53 0.92
C LYS A 69 18.47 2.53 2.39
N GLU A 70 19.45 2.42 3.29
CA GLU A 70 19.27 2.40 4.74
C GLU A 70 19.18 3.79 5.38
N ALA A 71 19.47 4.87 4.64
CA ALA A 71 19.32 6.21 5.18
C ALA A 71 17.83 6.48 5.45
N PRO A 72 17.47 7.13 6.56
CA PRO A 72 16.08 7.50 6.83
C PRO A 72 15.53 8.40 5.71
N LEU A 73 14.22 8.32 5.48
CA LEU A 73 13.53 9.22 4.56
C LEU A 73 13.56 10.65 5.12
N SER A 74 13.72 11.63 4.25
CA SER A 74 13.51 13.05 4.59
C SER A 74 12.04 13.34 4.87
N GLU A 75 11.72 14.44 5.53
CA GLU A 75 10.35 14.79 5.88
C GLU A 75 9.42 14.87 4.65
N ASP A 76 9.90 15.38 3.52
CA ASP A 76 9.14 15.41 2.27
C ASP A 76 8.90 14.00 1.69
N GLU A 77 9.88 13.11 1.80
CA GLU A 77 9.74 11.70 1.37
C GLU A 77 8.76 10.96 2.27
N ILE A 78 8.82 11.17 3.60
CA ILE A 78 7.86 10.63 4.56
C ILE A 78 6.45 11.14 4.24
N LYS A 79 6.27 12.44 3.97
CA LYS A 79 4.97 13.00 3.59
C LYS A 79 4.41 12.35 2.34
N ARG A 80 5.19 12.20 1.28
CA ARG A 80 4.77 11.53 0.03
C ARG A 80 4.41 10.07 0.26
N TYR A 81 5.22 9.37 1.05
CA TYR A 81 4.98 7.99 1.42
C TYR A 81 3.65 7.84 2.18
N VAL A 82 3.45 8.62 3.24
CA VAL A 82 2.21 8.60 4.04
C VAL A 82 0.99 8.99 3.21
N GLN A 83 1.10 9.98 2.32
CA GLN A 83 0.02 10.36 1.40
C GLN A 83 -0.42 9.20 0.50
N ALA A 84 0.52 8.44 -0.07
CA ALA A 84 0.19 7.28 -0.88
C ALA A 84 -0.48 6.17 -0.06
N LEU A 85 -0.06 5.97 1.21
CA LEU A 85 -0.71 5.04 2.12
C LEU A 85 -2.15 5.47 2.44
N ASP A 86 -2.40 6.77 2.66
CA ASP A 86 -3.74 7.28 2.91
C ASP A 86 -4.65 7.18 1.68
N GLU A 87 -4.12 7.38 0.48
CA GLU A 87 -4.85 7.16 -0.77
C GLU A 87 -5.24 5.68 -0.91
N ALA A 88 -4.29 4.77 -0.64
CA ALA A 88 -4.57 3.34 -0.63
C ALA A 88 -5.59 2.94 0.43
N LYS A 89 -5.50 3.51 1.64
CA LYS A 89 -6.47 3.30 2.72
C LYS A 89 -7.88 3.64 2.26
N ARG A 90 -8.07 4.83 1.70
CA ARG A 90 -9.37 5.29 1.19
C ARG A 90 -9.89 4.40 0.08
N LEU A 91 -9.02 3.99 -0.85
CA LEU A 91 -9.41 3.11 -1.94
C LEU A 91 -9.88 1.75 -1.43
N LEU A 92 -9.12 1.14 -0.51
CA LEU A 92 -9.48 -0.16 0.07
C LEU A 92 -10.76 -0.07 0.89
N TYR A 93 -10.98 1.03 1.63
CA TYR A 93 -12.25 1.26 2.33
C TYR A 93 -13.44 1.33 1.37
N ASN A 94 -13.27 1.90 0.18
CA ASN A 94 -14.34 1.96 -0.83
C ASN A 94 -14.70 0.59 -1.42
N PHE A 95 -13.89 -0.44 -1.18
CA PHE A 95 -14.18 -1.80 -1.63
C PHE A 95 -14.95 -2.64 -0.61
N LEU A 96 -15.00 -2.23 0.67
CA LEU A 96 -15.68 -2.92 1.77
C LEU A 96 -17.19 -2.73 1.76
#